data_AF-A0A9E4KFS8-F1
#
_entry.id   AF-A0A9E4KFS8-F1
#
_cell.length_a   1.000
_cell.length_b   1.000
_cell.length_c   1.000
_cell.angle_alpha   90.00
_cell.angle_beta   90.00
_cell.angle_gamma   90.00
#
_symmetry.space_group_name_H-M   'P 1'
#
loop_
_entity.id
_entity.type
_entity.pdbx_description
1 polymer ?
#
loop_
_entity_poly.entity_id
_entity_poly.type
_entity_poly.pdbx_seq_one_letter_code
_entity_poly.pdbx_strand_id
1 'polypeptide(L)'
;MVASRSLAAALLVFTVGCGSSGPRPAAPAAPAAPAAEAEPAEPAAPTKPAPPGAARPRPEATRPSQETIDRLEAIYAARTDSIRQRYHPADAAFMSGMIGHHAQALVMSALAPTNGASRPVQTMSARIINAQNDEITVMQRWLRDRDLPVVEFEIRDGHLMLSGDEHHHHMPGMLSDEQLEELRNARGTEFDRLFLTYMIQHHEGAVTMVHDLFETDGAAQGDFVFKLASDIQADQGSEIDRMQRMLDAMNLDRI
;
A
#
# COMPACT_ATOMS: atom_id res chain seq x y z
N MET A 1 -66.82 -19.24 -0.08
CA MET A 1 -66.84 -17.89 0.53
C MET A 1 -65.61 -17.72 1.41
N VAL A 2 -64.52 -17.16 0.89
CA VAL A 2 -63.53 -16.41 1.68
C VAL A 2 -63.00 -15.33 0.74
N ALA A 3 -63.22 -14.08 1.12
CA ALA A 3 -63.05 -12.91 0.29
C ALA A 3 -61.60 -12.40 0.32
N SER A 4 -61.12 -11.94 -0.84
CA SER A 4 -59.92 -11.12 -1.01
C SER A 4 -59.89 -9.98 0.00
N ARG A 5 -58.73 -9.78 0.64
CA ARG A 5 -58.43 -8.53 1.34
C ARG A 5 -57.32 -7.80 0.60
N SER A 6 -57.77 -6.78 -0.11
CA SER A 6 -56.98 -5.79 -0.83
C SER A 6 -56.04 -5.03 0.12
N LEU A 7 -54.82 -4.81 -0.35
CA LEU A 7 -53.94 -3.75 0.11
C LEU A 7 -54.62 -2.38 -0.15
N ALA A 8 -54.72 -1.55 0.88
CA ALA A 8 -54.97 -0.13 0.75
C ALA A 8 -53.76 0.60 1.35
N ALA A 9 -52.82 0.98 0.49
CA ALA A 9 -51.74 1.90 0.83
C ALA A 9 -52.31 3.34 0.78
N ALA A 10 -52.25 4.04 1.90
CA ALA A 10 -52.64 5.43 1.99
C ALA A 10 -51.61 6.32 1.28
N LEU A 11 -52.10 7.05 0.30
CA LEU A 11 -51.43 8.11 -0.44
C LEU A 11 -51.23 9.32 0.49
N LEU A 12 -49.98 9.66 0.81
CA LEU A 12 -49.61 10.93 1.44
C LEU A 12 -48.75 11.71 0.47
N VAL A 13 -49.38 12.68 -0.18
CA VAL A 13 -48.74 13.68 -1.04
C VAL A 13 -48.06 14.71 -0.13
N PHE A 14 -46.73 14.72 -0.13
CA PHE A 14 -45.95 15.89 0.24
C PHE A 14 -45.20 16.36 -1.00
N THR A 15 -45.62 17.50 -1.53
CA THR A 15 -44.82 18.33 -2.44
C THR A 15 -43.89 19.22 -1.63
N VAL A 16 -42.91 19.82 -2.32
CA VAL A 16 -41.77 20.66 -1.85
C VAL A 16 -40.50 19.82 -1.63
N GLY A 17 -39.38 20.00 -2.33
CA GLY A 17 -38.96 20.96 -3.34
C GLY A 17 -37.57 20.53 -3.84
N CYS A 18 -37.26 20.77 -5.12
CA CYS A 18 -35.95 20.49 -5.70
C CYS A 18 -34.83 21.25 -4.97
N GLY A 19 -33.76 20.56 -4.60
CA GLY A 19 -32.54 21.16 -4.05
C GLY A 19 -31.34 20.26 -4.33
N SER A 20 -30.78 20.41 -5.52
CA SER A 20 -29.53 19.76 -5.97
C SER A 20 -28.33 20.38 -5.26
N SER A 21 -27.65 19.63 -4.40
CA SER A 21 -26.37 20.02 -3.80
C SER A 21 -25.22 19.62 -4.74
N GLY A 22 -24.99 20.41 -5.79
CA GLY A 22 -23.75 20.37 -6.55
C GLY A 22 -22.61 21.09 -5.81
N PRO A 23 -21.33 20.78 -6.11
CA PRO A 23 -20.20 21.49 -5.53
C PRO A 23 -20.21 22.96 -5.97
N ARG A 24 -20.05 23.88 -5.00
CA ARG A 24 -20.02 25.34 -5.26
C ARG A 24 -18.77 25.71 -6.07
N PRO A 25 -18.88 26.62 -7.06
CA PRO A 25 -17.71 27.20 -7.71
C PRO A 25 -16.92 28.07 -6.73
N ALA A 26 -15.60 28.08 -6.89
CA ALA A 26 -14.68 28.93 -6.16
C ALA A 26 -15.04 30.42 -6.34
N ALA A 27 -15.03 31.18 -5.25
CA ALA A 27 -15.23 32.62 -5.27
C ALA A 27 -14.02 33.32 -5.96
N PRO A 28 -14.24 34.44 -6.66
CA PRO A 28 -13.16 35.20 -7.26
C PRO A 28 -12.26 35.84 -6.19
N ALA A 29 -10.96 35.89 -6.47
CA ALA A 29 -9.97 36.57 -5.64
C ALA A 29 -10.36 38.03 -5.40
N ALA A 30 -10.30 38.47 -4.14
CA ALA A 30 -10.49 39.86 -3.76
C ALA A 30 -9.36 40.74 -4.34
N PRO A 31 -9.66 41.99 -4.75
CA PRO A 31 -8.65 42.92 -5.26
C PRO A 31 -7.65 43.30 -4.17
N ALA A 32 -6.39 43.45 -4.57
CA ALA A 32 -5.32 43.95 -3.72
C ALA A 32 -5.70 45.31 -3.12
N ALA A 33 -5.46 45.48 -1.81
CA ALA A 33 -5.58 46.76 -1.14
C ALA A 33 -4.64 47.80 -1.77
N PRO A 34 -5.03 49.08 -1.88
CA PRO A 34 -4.18 50.10 -2.44
C PRO A 34 -2.96 50.32 -1.52
N ALA A 35 -1.80 50.46 -2.14
CA ALA A 35 -0.59 50.90 -1.46
C ALA A 35 -0.85 52.28 -0.84
N ALA A 36 -0.52 52.43 0.45
CA ALA A 36 -0.50 53.74 1.07
C ALA A 36 0.53 54.61 0.35
N GLU A 37 0.06 55.71 -0.25
CA GLU A 37 0.91 56.76 -0.81
C GLU A 37 1.73 57.38 0.33
N ALA A 38 3.05 57.26 0.24
CA ALA A 38 3.97 58.00 1.09
C ALA A 38 4.03 59.46 0.59
N GLU A 39 3.90 60.42 1.51
CA GLU A 39 4.04 61.85 1.21
C GLU A 39 5.40 62.18 0.57
N PRO A 40 5.47 63.22 -0.29
CA PRO A 40 6.70 63.59 -0.96
C PRO A 40 7.68 64.21 0.04
N ALA A 41 8.83 63.55 0.21
CA ALA A 41 9.95 64.12 0.94
C ALA A 41 10.52 65.34 0.19
N GLU A 42 10.73 66.43 0.94
CA GLU A 42 11.36 67.68 0.50
C GLU A 42 12.76 67.42 -0.12
N PRO A 43 13.15 68.10 -1.22
CA PRO A 43 14.42 67.81 -1.88
C PRO A 43 15.60 68.30 -1.03
N ALA A 44 16.34 67.35 -0.47
CA ALA A 44 17.61 67.63 0.18
C ALA A 44 18.61 68.19 -0.85
N ALA A 45 19.26 69.31 -0.48
CA ALA A 45 20.30 69.96 -1.27
C ALA A 45 21.44 68.98 -1.65
N PRO A 46 22.09 69.15 -2.83
CA PRO A 46 23.11 68.22 -3.29
C PRO A 46 24.33 68.25 -2.36
N THR A 47 24.51 67.18 -1.59
CA THR A 47 25.75 66.93 -0.85
C THR A 47 26.82 66.44 -1.81
N LYS A 48 28.01 67.05 -1.72
CA LYS A 48 29.22 66.69 -2.49
C LYS A 48 29.49 65.18 -2.38
N PRO A 49 29.89 64.48 -3.47
CA PRO A 49 30.22 63.06 -3.39
C PRO A 49 31.37 62.86 -2.40
N ALA A 50 31.17 61.95 -1.44
CA ALA A 50 32.24 61.48 -0.58
C ALA A 50 33.34 60.82 -1.44
N PRO A 51 34.62 60.96 -1.08
CA PRO A 51 35.70 60.27 -1.79
C PRO A 51 35.45 58.76 -1.72
N PRO A 52 35.94 57.97 -2.70
CA PRO A 52 35.71 56.53 -2.73
C PRO A 52 36.31 55.91 -1.45
N GLY A 53 35.44 55.62 -0.48
CA GLY A 53 35.78 54.83 0.67
C GLY A 53 36.19 53.45 0.16
N ALA A 54 37.37 53.00 0.54
CA ALA A 54 37.89 51.68 0.20
C ALA A 54 36.77 50.64 0.32
N ALA A 55 36.49 49.95 -0.80
CA ALA A 55 35.53 48.85 -0.80
C ALA A 55 35.90 47.92 0.37
N ARG A 56 34.97 47.74 1.32
CA ARG A 56 35.13 46.69 2.34
C ARG A 56 35.39 45.39 1.57
N PRO A 57 36.47 44.64 1.86
CA PRO A 57 36.70 43.39 1.17
C PRO A 57 35.46 42.52 1.37
N ARG A 58 34.88 42.06 0.26
CA ARG A 58 33.82 41.05 0.30
C ARG A 58 34.40 39.88 1.07
N PRO A 59 33.76 39.37 2.14
CA PRO A 59 34.33 38.26 2.90
C PRO A 59 34.59 37.14 1.90
N GLU A 60 35.85 36.77 1.76
CA GLU A 60 36.25 35.64 0.93
C GLU A 60 35.50 34.43 1.48
N ALA A 61 34.69 33.79 0.65
CA ALA A 61 33.95 32.60 1.07
C ALA A 61 34.97 31.49 1.31
N THR A 62 35.50 31.43 2.52
CA THR A 62 36.48 30.42 2.92
C THR A 62 35.81 29.07 2.73
N ARG A 63 36.40 28.21 1.88
CA ARG A 63 35.92 26.85 1.73
C ARG A 63 35.89 26.18 3.11
N PRO A 64 34.84 25.41 3.43
CA PRO A 64 34.77 24.66 4.67
C PRO A 64 36.04 23.81 4.85
N SER A 65 36.53 23.72 6.09
CA SER A 65 37.62 22.78 6.42
C SER A 65 37.15 21.34 6.20
N GLN A 66 38.09 20.41 5.95
CA GLN A 66 37.75 18.99 5.82
C GLN A 66 37.03 18.47 7.07
N GLU A 67 37.45 18.88 8.27
CA GLU A 67 36.78 18.53 9.53
C GLU A 67 35.31 19.00 9.57
N THR A 68 35.02 20.17 9.00
CA THR A 68 33.64 20.67 8.88
C THR A 68 32.83 19.84 7.89
N ILE A 69 33.43 19.42 6.78
CA ILE A 69 32.77 18.55 5.79
C ILE A 69 32.46 17.20 6.42
N ASP A 70 33.45 16.54 7.03
CA ASP A 70 33.30 15.23 7.67
C ASP A 70 32.22 15.25 8.76
N ARG A 71 32.17 16.32 9.57
CA ARG A 71 31.13 16.51 10.58
C ARG A 71 29.74 16.69 9.98
N LEU A 72 29.61 17.46 8.90
CA LEU A 72 28.32 17.66 8.21
C LEU A 72 27.83 16.35 7.58
N GLU A 73 28.72 15.57 6.99
CA GLU A 73 28.43 14.24 6.45
C GLU A 73 27.93 13.29 7.55
N ALA A 74 28.59 13.27 8.71
CA ALA A 74 28.17 12.46 9.86
C ALA A 74 26.77 12.85 10.37
N ILE A 75 26.47 14.16 10.46
CA ILE A 75 25.14 14.65 10.86
C ILE A 75 24.09 14.26 9.83
N TYR A 76 24.41 14.39 8.54
CA TYR A 76 23.50 14.02 7.46
C TYR A 76 23.20 12.51 7.47
N ALA A 77 24.23 11.67 7.64
CA ALA A 77 24.07 10.23 7.79
C ALA A 77 23.19 9.88 9.00
N ALA A 78 23.50 10.42 10.18
CA ALA A 78 22.73 10.17 11.40
C ALA A 78 21.26 10.62 11.28
N ARG A 79 20.99 11.76 10.61
CA ARG A 79 19.62 12.21 10.35
C ARG A 79 18.90 11.28 9.39
N THR A 80 19.59 10.83 8.33
CA THR A 80 19.01 9.92 7.34
C THR A 80 18.68 8.58 7.98
N ASP A 81 19.57 8.05 8.82
CA ASP A 81 19.33 6.82 9.57
C ASP A 81 18.20 6.98 10.58
N SER A 82 18.13 8.11 11.30
CA SER A 82 16.99 8.41 12.19
C SER A 82 15.66 8.47 11.43
N ILE A 83 15.63 9.02 10.21
CA ILE A 83 14.42 9.02 9.38
C ILE A 83 14.06 7.60 8.96
N ARG A 84 15.04 6.79 8.52
CA ARG A 84 14.82 5.39 8.13
C ARG A 84 14.29 4.55 9.29
N GLN A 85 14.83 4.76 10.49
CA GLN A 85 14.44 4.01 11.68
C GLN A 85 13.07 4.37 12.23
N ARG A 86 12.44 5.46 11.76
CA ARG A 86 11.05 5.75 12.15
C ARG A 86 10.09 4.85 11.38
N TYR A 87 9.26 4.14 12.13
CA TYR A 87 8.16 3.34 11.64
C TYR A 87 7.02 3.35 12.68
N HIS A 88 5.80 3.09 12.22
CA HIS A 88 4.68 2.85 13.12
C HIS A 88 4.62 1.35 13.48
N PRO A 89 4.28 0.94 14.72
CA PRO A 89 4.18 -0.48 15.07
C PRO A 89 3.27 -1.31 14.14
N ALA A 90 2.22 -0.68 13.58
CA ALA A 90 1.35 -1.32 12.59
C ALA A 90 2.08 -1.63 11.27
N ASP A 91 3.06 -0.81 10.86
CA ASP A 91 3.89 -1.09 9.68
C ASP A 91 4.69 -2.38 9.91
N ALA A 92 5.29 -2.54 11.09
CA ALA A 92 6.05 -3.73 11.43
C ALA A 92 5.16 -4.98 11.51
N ALA A 93 3.97 -4.85 12.11
CA ALA A 93 3.00 -5.94 12.16
C ALA A 93 2.52 -6.35 10.76
N PHE A 94 2.26 -5.37 9.88
CA PHE A 94 1.88 -5.62 8.49
C PHE A 94 2.98 -6.36 7.72
N MET A 95 4.24 -5.93 7.84
CA MET A 95 5.37 -6.58 7.16
C MET A 95 5.51 -8.04 7.60
N SER A 96 5.49 -8.29 8.91
CA SER A 96 5.60 -9.66 9.45
C SER A 96 4.40 -10.53 9.08
N GLY A 97 3.18 -9.97 9.13
CA GLY A 97 1.96 -10.68 8.74
C GLY A 97 1.94 -11.02 7.26
N MET A 98 2.20 -10.04 6.40
CA MET A 98 2.16 -10.20 4.95
C MET A 98 3.26 -11.17 4.45
N ILE A 99 4.42 -11.27 5.12
CA ILE A 99 5.39 -12.36 4.82
C ILE A 99 4.76 -13.74 5.02
N GLY A 100 4.08 -13.95 6.15
CA GLY A 100 3.43 -15.23 6.44
C GLY A 100 2.26 -15.52 5.49
N HIS A 101 1.50 -14.49 5.13
CA HIS A 101 0.42 -14.56 4.14
C HIS A 101 0.96 -14.99 2.77
N HIS A 102 1.96 -14.26 2.26
CA HIS A 102 2.60 -14.60 0.98
C HIS A 102 3.21 -15.99 0.96
N ALA A 103 3.82 -16.42 2.07
CA ALA A 103 4.42 -17.74 2.14
C ALA A 103 3.39 -18.87 1.94
N GLN A 104 2.11 -18.70 2.34
CA GLN A 104 1.07 -19.70 2.05
C GLN A 104 0.70 -19.74 0.55
N ALA A 105 0.67 -18.59 -0.14
CA ALA A 105 0.45 -18.57 -1.58
C ALA A 105 1.57 -19.29 -2.36
N LEU A 106 2.82 -19.24 -1.87
CA LEU A 106 3.93 -20.03 -2.42
C LEU A 106 3.65 -21.54 -2.29
N VAL A 107 3.16 -21.99 -1.13
CA VAL A 107 2.79 -23.39 -0.91
C VAL A 107 1.69 -23.82 -1.88
N MET A 108 0.62 -23.04 -2.01
CA MET A 108 -0.49 -23.32 -2.92
C MET A 108 -0.01 -23.39 -4.38
N SER A 109 0.82 -22.44 -4.79
CA SER A 109 1.33 -22.33 -6.16
C SER A 109 2.31 -23.46 -6.53
N ALA A 110 3.07 -23.96 -5.57
CA ALA A 110 4.00 -25.08 -5.77
C ALA A 110 3.31 -26.41 -6.11
N LEU A 111 2.01 -26.55 -5.80
CA LEU A 111 1.24 -27.77 -6.11
C LEU A 111 0.87 -27.88 -7.60
N ALA A 112 0.83 -26.78 -8.34
CA ALA A 112 0.29 -26.76 -9.71
C ALA A 112 1.00 -27.74 -10.68
N PRO A 113 2.34 -27.83 -10.73
CA PRO A 113 3.02 -28.76 -11.62
C PRO A 113 2.73 -30.23 -11.31
N THR A 114 2.62 -30.61 -10.03
CA THR A 114 2.44 -32.00 -9.59
C THR A 114 0.98 -32.44 -9.61
N ASN A 115 0.05 -31.51 -9.49
CA ASN A 115 -1.39 -31.80 -9.43
C ASN A 115 -2.06 -31.82 -10.81
N GLY A 116 -1.27 -31.70 -11.89
CA GLY A 116 -1.77 -31.75 -13.26
C GLY A 116 -2.56 -30.52 -13.67
N ALA A 117 -2.21 -29.35 -13.13
CA ALA A 117 -2.88 -28.09 -13.45
C ALA A 117 -2.79 -27.75 -14.94
N SER A 118 -3.79 -27.04 -15.48
CA SER A 118 -3.75 -26.56 -16.86
C SER A 118 -2.62 -25.56 -17.09
N ARG A 119 -2.23 -25.36 -18.36
CA ARG A 119 -1.17 -24.41 -18.72
C ARG A 119 -1.45 -22.98 -18.24
N PRO A 120 -2.67 -22.44 -18.32
CA PRO A 120 -3.00 -21.14 -17.74
C PRO A 120 -2.74 -21.08 -16.23
N VAL A 121 -3.17 -22.08 -15.46
CA VAL A 121 -2.95 -22.12 -14.00
C VAL A 121 -1.47 -22.24 -13.66
N GLN A 122 -0.71 -23.12 -14.33
CA GLN A 122 0.74 -23.21 -14.13
C GLN A 122 1.45 -21.87 -14.40
N THR A 123 1.01 -21.14 -15.44
CA THR A 123 1.58 -19.83 -15.77
C THR A 123 1.26 -18.79 -14.70
N MET A 124 0.06 -18.85 -14.13
CA MET A 124 -0.34 -18.00 -13.02
C MET A 124 0.46 -18.30 -11.76
N SER A 125 0.54 -19.57 -11.35
CA SER A 125 1.30 -20.01 -10.17
C SER A 125 2.77 -19.58 -10.24
N ALA A 126 3.41 -19.68 -11.42
CA ALA A 126 4.78 -19.22 -11.60
C ALA A 126 4.94 -17.69 -11.45
N ARG A 127 3.95 -16.91 -11.86
CA ARG A 127 3.95 -15.45 -11.68
C ARG A 127 3.80 -15.07 -10.20
N ILE A 128 2.84 -15.69 -9.52
CA ILE A 128 2.61 -15.50 -8.08
C ILE A 128 3.88 -15.84 -7.30
N ILE A 129 4.52 -16.98 -7.59
CA ILE A 129 5.77 -17.37 -6.94
C ILE A 129 6.86 -16.31 -7.10
N ASN A 130 7.05 -15.78 -8.30
CA ASN A 130 8.10 -14.79 -8.53
C ASN A 130 7.78 -13.46 -7.82
N ALA A 131 6.57 -12.93 -8.02
CA ALA A 131 6.17 -11.66 -7.44
C ALA A 131 6.21 -11.70 -5.91
N GLN A 132 5.62 -12.72 -5.29
CA GLN A 132 5.52 -12.79 -3.84
C GLN A 132 6.86 -13.11 -3.16
N ASN A 133 7.78 -13.85 -3.81
CA ASN A 133 9.15 -13.99 -3.29
C ASN A 133 9.92 -12.66 -3.28
N ASP A 134 9.77 -11.86 -4.33
CA ASP A 134 10.40 -10.53 -4.41
C ASP A 134 9.84 -9.62 -3.30
N GLU A 135 8.52 -9.61 -3.09
CA GLU A 135 7.87 -8.83 -2.04
C GLU A 135 8.27 -9.30 -0.63
N ILE A 136 8.33 -10.61 -0.38
CA ILE A 136 8.87 -11.18 0.87
C ILE A 136 10.28 -10.64 1.12
N THR A 137 11.15 -10.68 0.11
CA THR A 137 12.54 -10.21 0.24
C THR A 137 12.59 -8.74 0.63
N VAL A 138 11.71 -7.93 0.03
CA VAL A 138 11.57 -6.49 0.32
C VAL A 138 11.11 -6.27 1.77
N MET A 139 10.11 -7.00 2.25
CA MET A 139 9.59 -6.90 3.61
C MET A 139 10.61 -7.38 4.66
N GLN A 140 11.25 -8.52 4.44
CA GLN A 140 12.30 -9.05 5.32
C GLN A 140 13.48 -8.08 5.43
N ARG A 141 13.88 -7.45 4.32
CA ARG A 141 14.90 -6.41 4.34
C ARG A 141 14.44 -5.20 5.15
N TRP A 142 13.21 -4.74 4.97
CA TRP A 142 12.67 -3.61 5.72
C TRP A 142 12.70 -3.84 7.24
N LEU A 143 12.37 -5.06 7.68
CA LEU A 143 12.46 -5.49 9.08
C LEU A 143 13.91 -5.53 9.57
N ARG A 144 14.81 -6.14 8.79
CA ARG A 144 16.24 -6.26 9.12
C ARG A 144 16.94 -4.91 9.24
N ASP A 145 16.65 -3.98 8.33
CA ASP A 145 17.21 -2.62 8.34
C ASP A 145 16.81 -1.84 9.61
N ARG A 146 15.81 -2.33 10.36
CA ARG A 146 15.29 -1.73 11.61
C ARG A 146 15.56 -2.57 12.85
N ASP A 147 16.43 -3.58 12.75
CA ASP A 147 16.74 -4.51 13.83
C ASP A 147 15.49 -5.19 14.44
N LEU A 148 14.45 -5.39 13.62
CA LEU A 148 13.22 -6.06 14.02
C LEU A 148 13.31 -7.57 13.77
N PRO A 149 12.54 -8.39 14.52
CA PRO A 149 12.42 -9.82 14.23
C PRO A 149 11.99 -10.04 12.77
N VAL A 150 12.77 -10.81 12.03
CA VAL A 150 12.47 -11.18 10.65
C VAL A 150 11.74 -12.51 10.65
N VAL A 151 10.56 -12.54 10.03
CA VAL A 151 9.84 -13.79 9.77
C VAL A 151 10.57 -14.53 8.66
N GLU A 152 11.06 -15.72 8.97
CA GLU A 152 11.63 -16.68 8.02
C GLU A 152 10.66 -17.87 7.90
N PHE A 153 10.64 -18.54 6.77
CA PHE A 153 9.78 -19.71 6.58
C PHE A 153 10.50 -20.88 5.94
N GLU A 154 10.04 -22.08 6.27
CA GLU A 154 10.45 -23.34 5.65
C GLU A 154 9.20 -24.08 5.18
N ILE A 155 9.25 -24.68 3.99
CA ILE A 155 8.19 -25.56 3.51
C ILE A 155 8.72 -26.99 3.64
N ARG A 156 8.16 -27.76 4.58
CA ARG A 156 8.54 -29.16 4.84
C ARG A 156 7.34 -30.06 4.61
N ASP A 157 7.49 -31.05 3.74
CA ASP A 157 6.42 -32.00 3.40
C ASP A 157 5.09 -31.29 3.01
N GLY A 158 5.20 -30.14 2.36
CA GLY A 158 4.06 -29.29 1.95
C GLY A 158 3.47 -28.41 3.06
N HIS A 159 3.96 -28.50 4.30
CA HIS A 159 3.53 -27.68 5.42
C HIS A 159 4.43 -26.44 5.57
N LEU A 160 3.78 -25.29 5.76
CA LEU A 160 4.46 -24.02 6.00
C LEU A 160 4.84 -23.93 7.48
N MET A 161 6.13 -23.76 7.75
CA MET A 161 6.67 -23.48 9.07
C MET A 161 7.16 -22.03 9.08
N LEU A 162 6.64 -21.20 9.98
CA LEU A 162 7.06 -19.81 10.15
C LEU A 162 7.94 -19.68 11.40
N SER A 163 8.91 -18.77 11.35
CA SER A 163 9.81 -18.45 12.45
C SER A 163 9.25 -17.26 13.25
N GLY A 164 9.20 -17.38 14.57
CA GLY A 164 8.60 -16.38 15.46
C GLY A 164 7.29 -16.89 16.09
N ASP A 165 6.95 -16.40 17.28
CA ASP A 165 5.87 -16.90 18.14
C ASP A 165 4.53 -17.18 17.44
N GLU A 166 3.78 -18.13 18.02
CA GLU A 166 2.48 -18.70 17.60
C GLU A 166 1.28 -17.72 17.56
N HIS A 167 1.54 -16.43 17.35
CA HIS A 167 0.54 -15.36 17.28
C HIS A 167 0.34 -14.85 15.86
N HIS A 168 0.50 -15.72 14.86
CA HIS A 168 -0.17 -15.53 13.57
C HIS A 168 -1.67 -15.74 13.78
N HIS A 169 -2.32 -14.75 14.39
CA HIS A 169 -3.76 -14.61 14.40
C HIS A 169 -4.29 -14.90 12.99
N HIS A 170 -5.44 -15.55 12.88
CA HIS A 170 -6.10 -15.84 11.60
C HIS A 170 -6.08 -14.59 10.71
N MET A 171 -5.15 -14.53 9.76
CA MET A 171 -5.06 -13.44 8.82
C MET A 171 -6.19 -13.62 7.80
N PRO A 172 -6.85 -12.54 7.38
CA PRO A 172 -7.91 -12.61 6.38
C PRO A 172 -7.46 -13.41 5.15
N GLY A 173 -8.35 -14.24 4.63
CA GLY A 173 -8.15 -14.98 3.37
C GLY A 173 -7.26 -16.22 3.44
N MET A 174 -6.49 -16.44 4.51
CA MET A 174 -5.67 -17.65 4.67
C MET A 174 -6.53 -18.92 4.56
N LEU A 175 -6.01 -19.94 3.87
CA LEU A 175 -6.62 -21.25 3.83
C LEU A 175 -6.45 -21.94 5.19
N SER A 176 -7.51 -22.62 5.64
CA SER A 176 -7.41 -23.57 6.74
C SER A 176 -6.62 -24.82 6.31
N ASP A 177 -6.21 -25.63 7.29
CA ASP A 177 -5.55 -26.91 7.03
C ASP A 177 -6.43 -27.83 6.17
N GLU A 178 -7.75 -27.83 6.38
CA GLU A 178 -8.69 -28.61 5.58
C GLU A 178 -8.76 -28.13 4.13
N GLN A 179 -8.79 -26.81 3.90
CA GLN A 179 -8.80 -26.25 2.54
C GLN A 179 -7.48 -26.54 1.82
N LEU A 180 -6.35 -26.46 2.53
CA LEU A 180 -5.04 -26.77 1.96
C LEU A 180 -4.93 -28.26 1.61
N GLU A 181 -5.47 -29.14 2.45
CA GLU A 181 -5.50 -30.58 2.19
C GLU A 181 -6.45 -30.93 1.03
N GLU A 182 -7.60 -30.25 0.92
CA GLU A 182 -8.49 -30.36 -0.24
C GLU A 182 -7.75 -29.99 -1.53
N LEU A 183 -7.06 -28.85 -1.54
CA LEU A 183 -6.27 -28.39 -2.69
C LEU A 183 -5.13 -29.38 -3.03
N ARG A 184 -4.42 -29.90 -2.03
CA ARG A 184 -3.35 -30.90 -2.21
C ARG A 184 -3.85 -32.19 -2.84
N ASN A 185 -5.07 -32.61 -2.53
CA ASN A 185 -5.65 -33.85 -3.05
C ASN A 185 -6.36 -33.68 -4.40
N ALA A 186 -6.71 -32.46 -4.77
CA ALA A 186 -7.31 -32.16 -6.06
C ALA A 186 -6.36 -32.43 -7.24
N ARG A 187 -6.91 -32.83 -8.39
CA ARG A 187 -6.16 -33.13 -9.62
C ARG A 187 -6.83 -32.53 -10.85
N GLY A 188 -6.04 -32.17 -11.85
CA GLY A 188 -6.52 -31.72 -13.15
C GLY A 188 -7.45 -30.52 -13.06
N THR A 189 -8.58 -30.55 -13.76
CA THR A 189 -9.57 -29.46 -13.79
C THR A 189 -10.11 -29.12 -12.39
N GLU A 190 -10.24 -30.10 -11.49
CA GLU A 190 -10.71 -29.82 -10.14
C GLU A 190 -9.64 -29.07 -9.31
N PHE A 191 -8.36 -29.41 -9.52
CA PHE A 191 -7.26 -28.62 -8.94
C PHE A 191 -7.30 -27.18 -9.44
N ASP A 192 -7.47 -26.97 -10.75
CA ASP A 192 -7.56 -25.62 -11.32
C ASP A 192 -8.68 -24.80 -10.68
N ARG A 193 -9.87 -25.40 -10.51
CA ARG A 193 -11.03 -24.74 -9.90
C ARG A 193 -10.76 -24.33 -8.46
N LEU A 194 -10.23 -25.26 -7.65
CA LEU A 194 -9.91 -25.03 -6.25
C LEU A 194 -8.77 -24.03 -6.09
N PHE A 195 -7.71 -24.15 -6.88
CA PHE A 195 -6.59 -23.20 -6.87
C PHE A 195 -7.08 -21.79 -7.13
N LEU A 196 -7.87 -21.57 -8.18
CA LEU A 196 -8.37 -20.23 -8.51
C LEU A 196 -9.33 -19.71 -7.43
N THR A 197 -10.24 -20.55 -6.93
CA THR A 197 -11.20 -20.15 -5.90
C THR A 197 -10.49 -19.73 -4.62
N TYR A 198 -9.54 -20.55 -4.15
CA TYR A 198 -8.84 -20.28 -2.91
C TYR A 198 -7.77 -19.19 -3.05
N MET A 199 -7.12 -19.07 -4.20
CA MET A 199 -6.17 -17.98 -4.41
C MET A 199 -6.90 -16.63 -4.52
N ILE A 200 -8.12 -16.57 -5.05
CA ILE A 200 -8.97 -15.36 -4.96
C ILE A 200 -9.25 -15.02 -3.50
N GLN A 201 -9.75 -15.98 -2.70
CA GLN A 201 -10.00 -15.79 -1.26
C GLN A 201 -8.74 -15.27 -0.55
N HIS A 202 -7.59 -15.87 -0.84
CA HIS A 202 -6.31 -15.50 -0.27
C HIS A 202 -5.95 -14.04 -0.61
N HIS A 203 -5.98 -13.69 -1.90
CA HIS A 203 -5.68 -12.34 -2.39
C HIS A 203 -6.63 -11.26 -1.83
N GLU A 204 -7.92 -11.55 -1.70
CA GLU A 204 -8.89 -10.66 -1.05
C GLU A 204 -8.51 -10.39 0.42
N GLY A 205 -7.95 -11.41 1.08
CA GLY A 205 -7.38 -11.29 2.40
C GLY A 205 -6.19 -10.31 2.47
N ALA A 206 -5.27 -10.40 1.53
CA ALA A 206 -4.14 -9.46 1.45
C ALA A 206 -4.60 -8.01 1.19
N VAL A 207 -5.59 -7.82 0.32
CA VAL A 207 -6.20 -6.50 0.09
C VAL A 207 -6.85 -5.95 1.37
N THR A 208 -7.50 -6.81 2.16
CA THR A 208 -8.07 -6.44 3.47
C THR A 208 -6.97 -6.00 4.43
N MET A 209 -5.85 -6.73 4.51
CA MET A 209 -4.72 -6.34 5.37
C MET A 209 -4.11 -4.99 4.97
N VAL A 210 -4.03 -4.68 3.66
CA VAL A 210 -3.60 -3.36 3.18
C VAL A 210 -4.58 -2.27 3.59
N HIS A 211 -5.88 -2.53 3.46
CA HIS A 211 -6.92 -1.60 3.88
C HIS A 211 -6.81 -1.29 5.39
N ASP A 212 -6.72 -2.32 6.23
CA ASP A 212 -6.59 -2.17 7.69
C ASP A 212 -5.34 -1.37 8.09
N LEU A 213 -4.23 -1.56 7.35
CA LEU A 213 -3.02 -0.76 7.54
C LEU A 213 -3.29 0.72 7.26
N PHE A 214 -3.95 1.05 6.14
CA PHE A 214 -4.25 2.44 5.77
C PHE A 214 -5.31 3.09 6.65
N GLU A 215 -6.20 2.32 7.29
CA GLU A 215 -7.16 2.84 8.27
C GLU A 215 -6.53 3.12 9.64
N THR A 216 -5.34 2.58 9.91
CA THR A 216 -4.67 2.79 11.20
C THR A 216 -4.03 4.17 11.26
N ASP A 217 -4.45 5.00 12.23
CA ASP A 217 -3.92 6.35 12.41
C ASP A 217 -2.40 6.35 12.62
N GLY A 218 -1.70 7.19 11.85
CA GLY A 218 -0.24 7.30 11.87
C GLY A 218 0.53 6.14 11.21
N ALA A 219 -0.14 5.09 10.73
CA ALA A 219 0.50 4.01 9.96
C ALA A 219 0.70 4.41 8.49
N ALA A 220 1.57 3.66 7.80
CA ALA A 220 1.90 3.81 6.39
C ALA A 220 2.24 5.24 5.93
N GLN A 221 2.75 6.09 6.83
CA GLN A 221 3.15 7.46 6.51
C GLN A 221 4.52 7.55 5.83
N GLY A 222 5.33 6.49 5.93
CA GLY A 222 6.61 6.40 5.24
C GLY A 222 6.42 6.04 3.77
N ASP A 223 7.03 6.81 2.86
CA ASP A 223 6.95 6.62 1.40
C ASP A 223 7.12 5.16 0.96
N PHE A 224 8.05 4.44 1.60
CA PHE A 224 8.32 3.04 1.29
C PHE A 224 7.14 2.12 1.64
N VAL A 225 6.61 2.23 2.87
CA VAL A 225 5.51 1.36 3.35
C VAL A 225 4.25 1.66 2.54
N PHE A 226 3.95 2.94 2.35
CA PHE A 226 2.83 3.39 1.52
C PHE A 226 2.91 2.81 0.11
N LYS A 227 4.08 2.94 -0.54
CA LYS A 227 4.29 2.43 -1.89
C LYS A 227 4.14 0.91 -1.94
N LEU A 228 4.80 0.17 -1.05
CA LEU A 228 4.73 -1.29 -1.03
C LEU A 228 3.28 -1.77 -0.85
N ALA A 229 2.56 -1.22 0.12
CA ALA A 229 1.17 -1.60 0.37
C ALA A 229 0.25 -1.27 -0.83
N SER A 230 0.48 -0.11 -1.47
CA SER A 230 -0.26 0.29 -2.67
C SER A 230 0.02 -0.63 -3.87
N ASP A 231 1.29 -1.01 -4.07
CA ASP A 231 1.71 -1.91 -5.13
C ASP A 231 1.07 -3.31 -4.92
N ILE A 232 1.15 -3.86 -3.70
CA ILE A 232 0.49 -5.12 -3.31
C ILE A 232 -1.01 -5.06 -3.62
N GLN A 233 -1.72 -4.02 -3.19
CA GLN A 233 -3.15 -3.89 -3.45
C GLN A 233 -3.47 -3.87 -4.96
N ALA A 234 -2.69 -3.16 -5.76
CA ALA A 234 -2.91 -3.04 -7.20
C ALA A 234 -2.64 -4.37 -7.93
N ASP A 235 -1.55 -5.05 -7.58
CA ASP A 235 -1.16 -6.31 -8.19
C ASP A 235 -2.14 -7.43 -7.80
N GLN A 236 -2.45 -7.57 -6.51
CA GLN A 236 -3.41 -8.58 -6.01
C GLN A 236 -4.80 -8.36 -6.61
N GLY A 237 -5.27 -7.11 -6.71
CA GLY A 237 -6.54 -6.79 -7.37
C GLY A 237 -6.57 -7.20 -8.85
N SER A 238 -5.48 -6.94 -9.58
CA SER A 238 -5.35 -7.34 -10.98
C SER A 238 -5.29 -8.87 -11.16
N GLU A 239 -4.69 -9.58 -10.21
CA GLU A 239 -4.63 -11.04 -10.19
C GLU A 239 -6.00 -11.66 -9.87
N ILE A 240 -6.75 -11.13 -8.90
CA ILE A 240 -8.15 -11.52 -8.62
C ILE A 240 -8.98 -11.45 -9.90
N ASP A 241 -8.95 -10.31 -10.59
CA ASP A 241 -9.69 -10.10 -11.84
C ASP A 241 -9.33 -11.13 -12.92
N ARG A 242 -8.05 -11.51 -13.00
CA ARG A 242 -7.60 -12.53 -13.95
C ARG A 242 -8.09 -13.92 -13.55
N MET A 243 -8.00 -14.28 -12.27
CA MET A 243 -8.46 -15.58 -11.78
C MET A 243 -9.98 -15.73 -11.94
N GLN A 244 -10.76 -14.68 -11.71
CA GLN A 244 -12.19 -14.69 -11.93
C GLN A 244 -12.53 -14.98 -13.40
N ARG A 245 -11.84 -14.32 -14.35
CA ARG A 245 -12.01 -14.62 -15.78
C ARG A 245 -11.64 -16.06 -16.14
N MET A 246 -10.63 -16.63 -15.48
CA MET A 246 -10.25 -18.03 -15.68
C MET A 246 -11.35 -18.99 -15.17
N LEU A 247 -11.93 -18.72 -14.00
CA LEU A 247 -13.07 -19.48 -13.47
C LEU A 247 -14.30 -19.38 -14.38
N ASP A 248 -14.62 -18.19 -14.87
CA ASP A 248 -15.76 -17.97 -15.76
C ASP A 248 -15.59 -18.77 -17.07
N ALA A 249 -14.38 -18.76 -17.65
CA ALA A 249 -14.07 -19.54 -18.85
C ALA A 249 -14.26 -21.05 -18.61
N MET A 250 -13.80 -21.57 -17.47
CA MET A 250 -14.01 -22.99 -17.11
C MET A 250 -15.48 -23.36 -16.95
N ASN A 251 -16.33 -22.44 -16.50
CA ASN A 251 -17.76 -22.67 -16.37
C ASN A 251 -18.48 -22.69 -17.73
N LEU A 252 -17.99 -21.92 -18.70
CA LEU A 252 -18.54 -21.91 -20.06
C LEU A 252 -18.23 -23.20 -20.82
N ASP A 253 -17.04 -23.79 -20.62
CA ASP A 253 -16.64 -25.05 -21.28
C ASP A 253 -17.40 -26.29 -20.77
N ARG A 254 -18.19 -26.14 -19.70
CA ARG A 254 -19.00 -27.21 -19.10
C ARG A 254 -20.44 -27.26 -19.61
N ILE A 255 -20.87 -26.26 -20.40
CA ILE A 255 -22.21 -26.15 -21.00
C ILE A 255 -22.17 -26.69 -22.44
#